data_AF-A0A2Z3R3Q6-F1
#
_entry.id   AF-A0A2Z3R3Q6-F1
#
_cell.length_a   1.000
_cell.length_b   1.000
_cell.length_c   1.000
_cell.angle_alpha   90.00
_cell.angle_beta   90.00
_cell.angle_gamma   90.00
#
_symmetry.space_group_name_H-M   'P 1'
#
loop_
_entity.id
_entity.type
_entity.pdbx_description
1 polymer ?
#
loop_
_entity_poly.entity_id
_entity_poly.type
_entity_poly.pdbx_seq_one_letter_code
_entity_poly.pdbx_strand_id
1 'polypeptide(L)'
;MRSVIPLAVIFAGAGAVTGFLLRPSDIFGHQLPLSVVLARGSDLHGINRFLVPLAERSFNEVVAGLIIGAVLGTVVGALLNRR
;
A
#
# COMPACT_ATOMS: atom_id res chain seq x y z
N MET A 1 24.07 -0.16 10.55
CA MET A 1 22.77 0.54 10.70
C MET A 1 22.52 1.63 9.65
N ARG A 2 23.54 2.39 9.19
CA ARG A 2 23.34 3.48 8.20
C ARG A 2 22.71 3.05 6.87
N SER A 3 22.96 1.82 6.41
CA SER A 3 22.40 1.27 5.17
C SER A 3 21.01 0.64 5.31
N VAL A 4 20.55 0.34 6.53
CA VAL A 4 19.29 -0.38 6.76
C VAL A 4 18.08 0.51 6.51
N ILE A 5 18.13 1.74 7.03
CA ILE A 5 17.05 2.73 6.91
C ILE A 5 16.73 3.06 5.43
N PRO A 6 17.71 3.42 4.57
CA PRO A 6 17.39 3.74 3.17
C PRO A 6 16.83 2.53 2.42
N LEU A 7 17.34 1.31 2.65
CA LEU A 7 16.80 0.09 2.04
C LEU A 7 15.38 -0.20 2.49
N ALA A 8 15.08 -0.05 3.79
CA ALA A 8 13.73 -0.20 4.32
C ALA A 8 12.76 0.77 3.66
N VAL A 9 13.13 2.05 3.48
CA VAL A 9 12.28 3.06 2.84
C VAL A 9 12.06 2.74 1.36
N ILE A 10 13.10 2.35 0.61
CA ILE A 10 12.98 2.01 -0.81
C ILE A 10 12.04 0.83 -1.00
N PHE A 11 12.22 -0.25 -0.23
CA PHE A 11 11.38 -1.43 -0.36
C PHE A 11 9.96 -1.18 0.15
N ALA A 12 9.77 -0.38 1.20
CA ALA A 12 8.45 0.05 1.64
C ALA A 12 7.69 0.79 0.55
N GLY A 13 8.35 1.74 -0.13
CA GLY A 13 7.79 2.46 -1.27
C GLY A 13 7.41 1.53 -2.42
N ALA A 14 8.33 0.62 -2.80
CA ALA A 14 8.06 -0.37 -3.84
C ALA A 14 6.88 -1.27 -3.48
N GLY A 15 6.83 -1.75 -2.23
CA GLY A 15 5.73 -2.58 -1.73
C GLY A 15 4.38 -1.84 -1.71
N ALA A 16 4.37 -0.56 -1.32
CA ALA A 16 3.17 0.27 -1.37
C ALA A 16 2.65 0.45 -2.81
N VAL A 17 3.56 0.68 -3.77
CA VAL A 17 3.22 0.78 -5.20
C VAL A 17 2.68 -0.56 -5.71
N THR A 18 3.30 -1.68 -5.35
CA THR A 18 2.80 -3.01 -5.72
C THR A 18 1.40 -3.26 -5.15
N GLY A 19 1.18 -2.98 -3.86
CA GLY A 19 -0.13 -3.09 -3.22
C GLY A 19 -1.18 -2.18 -3.86
N PHE A 20 -0.78 -0.98 -4.29
CA PHE A 20 -1.64 -0.08 -5.05
C PHE A 20 -2.01 -0.65 -6.42
N LEU A 21 -1.06 -1.19 -7.17
CA LEU A 21 -1.32 -1.76 -8.50
C LEU A 21 -2.21 -3.00 -8.44
N LEU A 22 -2.01 -3.84 -7.42
CA LEU A 22 -2.76 -5.08 -7.20
C LEU A 22 -4.06 -4.88 -6.41
N ARG A 23 -4.40 -3.65 -6.04
CA ARG A 23 -5.61 -3.36 -5.24
C ARG A 23 -6.88 -3.85 -5.94
N PRO A 24 -7.87 -4.32 -5.17
CA PRO A 24 -9.12 -4.82 -5.72
C PRO A 24 -9.85 -3.76 -6.55
N SER A 25 -10.49 -4.22 -7.62
CA SER A 25 -11.38 -3.43 -8.48
C SER A 25 -12.85 -3.58 -8.04
N ASP A 26 -13.69 -2.67 -8.51
CA ASP A 26 -15.14 -2.76 -8.36
C ASP A 26 -15.75 -3.88 -9.22
N ILE A 27 -17.07 -4.03 -9.16
CA ILE A 27 -17.81 -5.04 -9.91
C ILE A 27 -17.71 -4.90 -11.44
N PHE A 28 -17.26 -3.74 -11.93
CA PHE A 28 -17.06 -3.44 -13.34
C PHE A 28 -15.58 -3.50 -13.76
N GLY A 29 -14.68 -3.85 -12.84
CA GLY A 29 -13.25 -3.94 -13.08
C GLY A 29 -12.51 -2.61 -12.96
N HIS A 30 -13.15 -1.55 -12.46
CA HIS A 30 -12.53 -0.25 -12.25
C HIS A 30 -11.90 -0.15 -10.86
N GLN A 31 -10.65 0.29 -10.80
CA GLN A 31 -10.02 0.60 -9.51
C GLN A 31 -10.41 2.01 -9.05
N LEU A 32 -10.66 2.15 -7.75
CA LEU A 32 -10.94 3.45 -7.16
C LEU A 32 -9.73 4.40 -7.30
N PRO A 33 -9.96 5.71 -7.48
CA PRO A 33 -8.90 6.70 -7.53
C PRO A 33 -8.14 6.77 -6.20
N LEU A 34 -6.86 7.10 -6.27
CA LEU A 34 -5.97 7.16 -5.10
C LEU A 34 -6.51 8.06 -3.99
N SER A 35 -7.10 9.21 -4.32
CA SER A 35 -7.68 10.14 -3.34
C SER A 35 -8.76 9.47 -2.49
N VAL A 36 -9.67 8.72 -3.11
CA VAL A 36 -10.73 7.98 -2.42
C VAL A 36 -10.16 6.86 -1.55
N VAL A 37 -9.14 6.14 -2.04
CA VAL A 37 -8.49 5.06 -1.28
C VAL A 37 -7.76 5.62 -0.06
N LEU A 38 -6.98 6.69 -0.21
CA LEU A 38 -6.26 7.32 0.90
C LEU A 38 -7.21 7.94 1.93
N ALA A 39 -8.34 8.47 1.48
CA ALA A 39 -9.42 8.96 2.33
C ALA A 39 -10.26 7.82 2.93
N ARG A 40 -9.97 6.55 2.62
CA ARG A 40 -10.77 5.37 3.02
C ARG A 40 -12.26 5.51 2.69
N GLY A 41 -12.58 6.24 1.62
CA GLY A 41 -13.94 6.51 1.20
C GLY A 41 -14.70 7.59 1.98
N SER A 42 -14.04 8.38 2.84
CA SER A 42 -14.71 9.49 3.55
C SER A 42 -15.35 10.53 2.63
N ASP A 43 -14.79 10.66 1.43
CA ASP A 43 -15.22 11.62 0.40
C ASP A 43 -16.39 11.07 -0.45
N LEU A 44 -16.84 9.83 -0.20
CA LEU A 44 -17.95 9.22 -0.91
C LEU A 44 -19.30 9.64 -0.31
N HIS A 45 -20.19 10.14 -1.16
CA HIS A 45 -21.52 10.59 -0.77
C HIS A 45 -22.64 9.94 -1.61
N GLY A 46 -23.86 10.00 -1.09
CA GLY A 46 -25.04 9.44 -1.77
C GLY A 46 -24.91 7.96 -2.06
N ILE A 47 -25.22 7.58 -3.31
CA ILE A 47 -25.16 6.19 -3.77
C ILE A 47 -23.73 5.64 -3.65
N ASN A 48 -22.70 6.44 -3.93
CA ASN A 48 -21.31 5.99 -3.94
C ASN A 48 -20.79 5.48 -2.57
N ARG A 49 -21.52 5.67 -1.46
CA ARG A 49 -21.15 5.07 -0.17
C ARG A 49 -21.07 3.54 -0.20
N PHE A 50 -21.73 2.87 -1.14
CA PHE A 50 -21.59 1.41 -1.30
C PHE A 50 -20.14 0.99 -1.63
N LEU A 51 -19.30 1.91 -2.14
CA LEU A 51 -17.90 1.69 -2.46
C LEU A 51 -16.95 1.89 -1.27
N VAL A 52 -17.43 2.36 -0.11
CA VAL A 52 -16.58 2.55 1.09
C VAL A 52 -15.83 1.27 1.48
N PRO A 53 -16.47 0.08 1.55
CA PRO A 53 -15.75 -1.16 1.87
C PRO A 53 -14.65 -1.49 0.85
N LEU A 54 -14.86 -1.13 -0.43
CA LEU A 54 -13.85 -1.33 -1.47
C LEU A 54 -12.68 -0.34 -1.29
N ALA A 55 -12.95 0.90 -0.90
CA ALA A 55 -11.93 1.89 -0.59
C ALA A 55 -11.07 1.46 0.61
N GLU A 56 -11.71 0.98 1.68
CA GLU A 56 -11.03 0.45 2.87
C GLU A 56 -10.17 -0.78 2.55
N ARG A 57 -10.70 -1.74 1.80
CA ARG A 57 -9.92 -2.92 1.37
C ARG A 57 -8.73 -2.52 0.51
N SER A 58 -8.94 -1.62 -0.45
CA SER A 58 -7.87 -1.09 -1.29
C SER A 58 -6.78 -0.41 -0.46
N PHE A 59 -7.17 0.36 0.56
CA PHE A 59 -6.24 1.01 1.47
C PHE A 59 -5.43 -0.04 2.25
N ASN A 60 -6.09 -1.08 2.76
CA ASN A 60 -5.44 -2.15 3.50
C ASN A 60 -4.42 -2.91 2.65
N GLU A 61 -4.69 -3.16 1.36
CA GLU A 61 -3.73 -3.79 0.45
C GLU A 61 -2.49 -2.91 0.19
N VAL A 62 -2.68 -1.60 0.00
CA VAL A 62 -1.56 -0.65 -0.13
C VAL A 62 -0.69 -0.65 1.12
N VAL A 63 -1.33 -0.62 2.30
CA VAL A 63 -0.62 -0.64 3.59
C VAL A 63 0.05 -2.00 3.83
N ALA A 64 -0.59 -3.11 3.47
CA ALA A 64 0.01 -4.44 3.58
C ALA A 64 1.27 -4.53 2.70
N GLY A 65 1.20 -4.10 1.45
CA GLY A 65 2.35 -4.02 0.56
C GLY A 65 3.47 -3.16 1.14
N LEU A 66 3.14 -1.97 1.68
CA LEU A 66 4.09 -1.09 2.35
C LEU A 66 4.81 -1.79 3.51
N ILE A 67 4.06 -2.46 4.39
CA ILE A 67 4.60 -3.16 5.55
C ILE A 67 5.51 -4.32 5.11
N ILE A 68 5.05 -5.15 4.17
CA ILE A 68 5.84 -6.27 3.63
C ILE A 68 7.14 -5.75 3.03
N GLY A 69 7.08 -4.69 2.23
CA GLY A 69 8.25 -4.03 1.67
C GLY A 69 9.22 -3.52 2.75
N ALA A 70 8.72 -2.81 3.75
CA ALA A 70 9.54 -2.30 4.85
C ALA A 70 10.29 -3.42 5.60
N VAL A 71 9.59 -4.53 5.88
CA VAL A 71 10.19 -5.71 6.53
C VAL A 71 11.28 -6.30 5.65
N LEU A 72 11.02 -6.52 4.35
CA LEU A 72 12.01 -7.04 3.41
C LEU A 72 13.25 -6.14 3.32
N GLY A 73 13.07 -4.83 3.16
CA GLY A 73 14.19 -3.88 3.09
C GLY A 73 15.01 -3.84 4.37
N THR A 74 14.36 -3.98 5.53
CA THR A 74 15.05 -4.07 6.83
C THR A 74 15.89 -5.35 6.92
N VAL A 75 15.33 -6.49 6.52
CA VAL A 75 16.04 -7.79 6.52
C VAL A 75 17.23 -7.74 5.56
N VAL A 76 17.03 -7.28 4.33
CA VAL A 76 18.10 -7.15 3.32
C VAL A 76 19.19 -6.21 3.80
N GLY A 77 18.82 -5.03 4.31
CA GLY A 77 19.78 -4.07 4.85
C GLY A 77 20.57 -4.62 6.04
N ALA A 78 19.92 -5.38 6.93
CA ALA A 78 20.59 -6.02 8.06
C ALA A 78 21.58 -7.10 7.60
N LEU A 79 21.22 -7.91 6.60
CA LEU A 79 22.11 -8.93 6.04
C LEU A 79 23.34 -8.31 5.36
N LEU A 80 23.15 -7.22 4.62
CA LEU A 80 24.24 -6.51 3.96
C LEU A 80 25.17 -5.81 4.95
N ASN A 81 24.63 -5.28 6.06
CA ASN A 81 25.44 -4.63 7.10
C ASN A 81 26.21 -5.63 7.99
N ARG A 82 25.96 -6.93 7.88
CA ARG A 82 26.69 -7.99 8.60
C ARG A 82 27.89 -8.54 7.83
N ARG A 83 28.01 -8.21 6.53
CA ARG A 83 29.20 -8.48 5.72
C ARG A 83 30.15 -7.30 5.79
#